data_AF-A0AA43Y6F1-F1
#
_entry.id   AF-A0AA43Y6F1-F1
#
_cell.length_a   1.000
_cell.length_b   1.000
_cell.length_c   1.000
_cell.angle_alpha   90.00
_cell.angle_beta   90.00
_cell.angle_gamma   90.00
#
_symmetry.space_group_name_H-M   'P 1'
#
loop_
_entity.id
_entity.type
_entity.pdbx_description
1 polymer ?
#
loop_
_entity_poly.entity_id
_entity_poly.type
_entity_poly.pdbx_seq_one_letter_code
_entity_poly.pdbx_strand_id
1 'polypeptide(L)'
;MKTYTFEAEIKKIEGKDATYIEIPFDVEKEFAAKRVKVLVKFEDEQYRGSIVNMGLSCYIIGVTKDIRNKINKTYGDIIKVELQKDEEERIVIVPEEFKVRLFNNKVANDFYESLSYSQKRKYIQWITSAKKEETKIKRMEEAIVKLENKIKM
;
A
#
# COMPACT_ATOMS: atom_id res chain seq x y z
N MET A 1 16.57 10.97 -3.52
CA MET A 1 16.00 9.67 -3.09
C MET A 1 17.13 8.66 -2.98
N LYS A 2 17.35 8.04 -1.82
CA LYS A 2 18.33 6.95 -1.68
C LYS A 2 17.65 5.64 -2.10
N THR A 3 18.28 4.92 -3.01
CA THR A 3 17.87 3.58 -3.44
C THR A 3 18.93 2.59 -2.99
N TYR A 4 18.49 1.52 -2.34
CA TYR A 4 19.33 0.44 -1.85
C TYR A 4 19.10 -0.77 -2.72
N THR A 5 20.15 -1.28 -3.35
CA THR A 5 20.07 -2.50 -4.17
C THR A 5 20.84 -3.60 -3.48
N PHE A 6 20.19 -4.73 -3.24
CA PHE A 6 20.81 -5.89 -2.60
C PHE A 6 20.13 -7.17 -3.09
N GLU A 7 20.81 -8.29 -2.93
CA GLU A 7 20.27 -9.62 -3.20
C GLU A 7 19.75 -10.22 -1.90
N ALA A 8 18.56 -10.82 -1.95
CA ALA A 8 17.97 -11.47 -0.80
C ALA A 8 17.29 -12.77 -1.20
N GLU A 9 17.38 -13.76 -0.33
CA GLU A 9 16.71 -15.04 -0.48
C GLU A 9 15.25 -14.93 0.00
N ILE A 10 14.33 -15.46 -0.81
CA ILE A 10 12.91 -15.53 -0.44
C ILE A 10 12.71 -16.64 0.60
N LYS A 11 12.46 -16.25 1.84
CA LYS A 11 12.11 -17.17 2.93
C LYS A 11 10.60 -17.37 3.02
N LYS A 12 10.17 -18.56 3.44
CA LYS A 12 8.77 -18.88 3.71
C LYS A 12 8.52 -18.92 5.22
N ILE A 13 7.36 -18.45 5.66
CA ILE A 13 6.92 -18.62 7.05
C ILE A 13 6.37 -20.05 7.22
N GLU A 14 6.88 -20.80 8.17
CA GLU A 14 6.33 -22.13 8.50
C GLU A 14 4.84 -22.03 8.87
N GLY A 15 4.01 -22.84 8.23
CA GLY A 15 2.56 -22.86 8.45
C GLY A 15 1.73 -21.83 7.67
N LYS A 16 2.35 -20.95 6.84
CA LYS A 16 1.63 -20.03 5.94
C LYS A 16 2.23 -20.02 4.54
N ASP A 17 1.41 -19.75 3.52
CA ASP A 17 1.89 -19.47 2.16
C ASP A 17 2.51 -18.07 1.99
N ALA A 18 2.75 -17.38 3.09
CA ALA A 18 3.39 -16.07 3.11
C ALA A 18 4.92 -16.21 3.02
N THR A 19 5.51 -15.46 2.09
CA THR A 19 6.96 -15.36 1.89
C THR A 19 7.45 -13.97 2.26
N TYR A 20 8.70 -13.87 2.67
CA TYR A 20 9.36 -12.63 3.04
C TYR A 20 10.83 -12.68 2.65
N ILE A 21 11.46 -11.51 2.56
CA ILE A 21 12.90 -11.38 2.46
C ILE A 21 13.42 -10.62 3.67
N GLU A 22 14.67 -10.87 4.03
CA GLU A 22 15.40 -10.14 5.07
C GLU A 22 16.20 -9.01 4.43
N ILE A 23 16.20 -7.86 5.10
CA ILE A 23 16.94 -6.68 4.66
C ILE A 23 18.32 -6.74 5.32
N PRO A 24 19.43 -6.74 4.55
CA PRO A 24 20.78 -6.93 5.07
C PRO A 24 21.36 -5.67 5.76
N PHE A 25 20.56 -4.62 5.95
CA PHE A 25 20.96 -3.38 6.59
C PHE A 25 19.95 -2.92 7.64
N ASP A 26 20.40 -2.02 8.49
CA ASP A 26 19.66 -1.57 9.67
C ASP A 26 18.69 -0.44 9.31
N VAL A 27 17.43 -0.81 9.06
CA VAL A 27 16.35 0.11 8.64
C VAL A 27 16.02 1.12 9.74
N GLU A 28 16.18 0.78 11.04
CA GLU A 28 15.99 1.77 12.11
C GLU A 28 17.00 2.89 12.02
N LYS A 29 18.26 2.57 11.77
CA LYS A 29 19.32 3.58 11.69
C LYS A 29 19.15 4.48 10.47
N GLU A 30 18.73 3.91 9.34
CA GLU A 30 18.55 4.68 8.10
C GLU A 30 17.25 5.49 8.07
N PHE A 31 16.16 4.94 8.60
CA PHE A 31 14.82 5.53 8.46
C PHE A 31 14.21 6.05 9.76
N ALA A 32 14.88 5.84 10.91
CA ALA A 32 14.42 6.23 12.25
C ALA A 32 13.00 5.75 12.59
N ALA A 33 12.55 4.66 11.98
CA ALA A 33 11.19 4.15 12.13
C ALA A 33 11.14 2.62 12.09
N LYS A 34 10.37 2.04 13.01
CA LYS A 34 10.13 0.58 13.08
C LYS A 34 9.30 0.05 11.92
N ARG A 35 8.49 0.93 11.31
CA ARG A 35 7.66 0.62 10.15
C ARG A 35 7.83 1.70 9.10
N VAL A 36 8.48 1.34 7.99
CA VAL A 36 8.81 2.27 6.91
C VAL A 36 8.02 1.89 5.67
N LYS A 37 7.33 2.86 5.07
CA LYS A 37 6.73 2.67 3.75
C LYS A 37 7.83 2.76 2.71
N VAL A 38 7.92 1.72 1.89
CA VAL A 38 8.96 1.60 0.88
C VAL A 38 8.35 1.15 -0.43
N LEU A 39 8.95 1.62 -1.51
CA LEU A 39 8.73 1.08 -2.84
C LEU A 39 9.91 0.15 -3.12
N VAL A 40 9.60 -1.11 -3.35
CA VAL A 40 10.58 -2.16 -3.59
C VAL A 40 10.35 -2.69 -4.98
N LYS A 41 11.40 -2.81 -5.78
CA LYS A 41 11.38 -3.50 -7.06
C LYS A 41 12.03 -4.86 -6.88
N PHE A 42 11.26 -5.92 -7.10
CA PHE A 42 11.75 -7.30 -7.11
C PHE A 42 12.04 -7.68 -8.55
N GLU A 43 13.31 -7.77 -8.94
CA GLU A 43 13.74 -7.94 -10.34
C GLU A 43 13.14 -6.82 -11.23
N ASP A 44 12.06 -7.14 -11.95
CA ASP A 44 11.33 -6.23 -12.83
C ASP A 44 9.96 -5.77 -12.30
N GLU A 45 9.49 -6.32 -11.17
CA GLU A 45 8.17 -6.03 -10.63
C GLU A 45 8.24 -5.01 -9.48
N GLN A 46 7.54 -3.88 -9.64
CA GLN A 46 7.41 -2.89 -8.57
C GLN A 46 6.34 -3.27 -7.56
N TYR A 47 6.71 -3.22 -6.29
CA TYR A 47 5.87 -3.50 -5.14
C TYR A 47 5.95 -2.37 -4.12
N ARG A 48 4.80 -1.83 -3.73
CA ARG A 48 4.72 -0.89 -2.60
C ARG A 48 4.37 -1.65 -1.33
N GLY A 49 5.36 -1.77 -0.44
CA GLY A 49 5.26 -2.52 0.80
C GLY A 49 5.46 -1.66 2.04
N SER A 50 5.56 -2.34 3.17
CA SER A 50 6.09 -1.74 4.39
C SER A 50 7.13 -2.67 4.96
N ILE A 51 8.30 -2.13 5.28
CA ILE A 51 9.27 -2.83 6.10
C ILE A 51 8.70 -2.89 7.51
N VAL A 52 8.76 -4.06 8.13
CA VAL A 52 8.39 -4.26 9.53
C VAL A 52 9.52 -4.95 10.28
N ASN A 53 9.71 -4.56 11.53
CA ASN A 53 10.49 -5.33 12.49
C ASN A 53 9.53 -6.17 13.34
N MET A 54 9.66 -7.49 13.32
CA MET A 54 8.84 -8.42 14.11
C MET A 54 9.42 -8.69 15.51
N GLY A 55 10.24 -7.79 16.05
CA GLY A 55 10.98 -8.01 17.30
C GLY A 55 12.21 -8.91 17.13
N LEU A 56 12.66 -9.10 15.90
CA LEU A 56 13.87 -9.84 15.55
C LEU A 56 15.00 -8.84 15.26
N SER A 57 16.24 -9.33 15.27
CA SER A 57 17.43 -8.54 14.89
C SER A 57 17.44 -8.12 13.41
N CYS A 58 16.47 -8.56 12.61
CA CYS A 58 16.39 -8.35 11.16
C CYS A 58 15.06 -7.71 10.76
N TYR A 59 15.12 -6.78 9.82
CA TYR A 59 13.94 -6.21 9.17
C TYR A 59 13.48 -7.12 8.04
N ILE A 60 12.16 -7.27 7.90
CA ILE A 60 11.58 -8.08 6.84
C ILE A 60 10.61 -7.28 5.98
N ILE A 61 10.51 -7.68 4.72
CA ILE A 61 9.44 -7.25 3.83
C ILE A 61 8.77 -8.47 3.22
N GLY A 62 7.43 -8.49 3.27
CA GLY A 62 6.63 -9.56 2.70
C GLY A 62 6.61 -9.51 1.17
N VAL A 63 6.78 -10.67 0.55
CA VAL A 63 6.63 -10.88 -0.89
C VAL A 63 5.30 -11.62 -1.11
N THR A 64 4.37 -11.00 -1.84
CA THR A 64 3.06 -11.61 -2.10
C THR A 64 3.15 -12.72 -3.15
N LYS A 65 2.15 -13.61 -3.19
CA LYS A 65 2.06 -14.68 -4.18
C LYS A 65 2.01 -14.14 -5.62
N ASP A 66 1.30 -13.03 -5.84
CA ASP A 66 1.23 -12.38 -7.15
C ASP A 66 2.61 -11.96 -7.67
N ILE A 67 3.46 -11.37 -6.82
CA ILE A 67 4.81 -10.97 -7.22
C ILE A 67 5.64 -12.19 -7.57
N ARG A 68 5.63 -13.23 -6.73
CA ARG A 68 6.33 -14.50 -6.97
C ARG A 68 5.94 -15.11 -8.32
N ASN A 69 4.65 -15.13 -8.62
CA ASN A 69 4.14 -15.62 -9.90
C ASN A 69 4.64 -14.78 -11.09
N LYS A 70 4.73 -13.45 -10.94
CA LYS A 70 5.21 -12.56 -12.00
C LYS A 70 6.71 -12.68 -12.25
N ILE A 71 7.53 -12.76 -11.21
CA ILE A 71 8.97 -12.93 -11.33
C ILE A 71 9.37 -14.41 -11.57
N ASN A 72 8.40 -15.33 -11.52
CA ASN A 72 8.57 -16.77 -11.65
C ASN A 72 9.63 -17.34 -10.68
N LYS A 73 9.65 -16.81 -9.46
CA LYS A 73 10.57 -17.19 -8.37
C LYS A 73 9.79 -17.69 -7.16
N THR A 74 10.35 -18.63 -6.43
CA THR A 74 9.74 -19.24 -5.26
C THR A 74 10.62 -19.09 -4.02
N TYR A 75 10.23 -19.72 -2.91
CA TYR A 75 11.04 -19.76 -1.70
C TYR A 75 12.37 -20.50 -1.97
N GLY A 76 13.46 -20.00 -1.38
CA GLY A 76 14.82 -20.49 -1.62
C GLY A 76 15.54 -19.84 -2.80
N ASP A 77 14.81 -19.11 -3.65
CA ASP A 77 15.46 -18.35 -4.73
C ASP A 77 16.02 -17.02 -4.21
N ILE A 78 17.19 -16.66 -4.73
CA ILE A 78 17.77 -15.33 -4.57
C ILE A 78 17.16 -14.43 -5.65
N ILE A 79 16.70 -13.26 -5.21
CA ILE A 79 16.18 -12.20 -6.08
C ILE A 79 16.92 -10.89 -5.82
N LYS A 80 17.06 -10.09 -6.87
CA LYS A 80 17.54 -8.72 -6.76
C LYS A 80 16.42 -7.80 -6.27
N VAL A 81 16.70 -7.05 -5.22
CA VAL A 81 15.76 -6.18 -4.53
C VAL A 81 16.28 -4.76 -4.59
N GLU A 82 15.51 -3.87 -5.19
CA GLU A 82 15.79 -2.43 -5.17
C GLU A 82 14.77 -1.75 -4.27
N LEU A 83 15.25 -1.22 -3.15
CA LEU A 83 14.42 -0.62 -2.11
C LEU A 83 14.63 0.90 -2.08
N GLN A 84 13.54 1.64 -2.15
CA GLN A 84 13.55 3.08 -1.96
C GLN A 84 12.48 3.51 -0.95
N LYS A 85 12.78 4.56 -0.19
CA LYS A 85 11.81 5.16 0.74
C LYS A 85 10.64 5.72 -0.05
N ASP A 86 9.41 5.33 0.30
CA ASP A 86 8.20 5.91 -0.31
C ASP A 86 7.86 7.20 0.44
N GLU A 87 8.55 8.28 0.06
CA GLU A 87 8.28 9.65 0.51
C GLU A 87 7.29 10.38 -0.40
N GLU A 88 6.82 9.74 -1.49
CA GLU A 88 5.85 10.37 -2.36
C GLU A 88 4.57 10.68 -1.57
N GLU A 89 4.20 11.96 -1.54
CA GLU A 89 2.87 12.38 -1.18
C GLU A 89 1.91 11.74 -2.17
N ARG A 90 1.28 10.65 -1.73
CA ARG A 90 0.34 9.96 -2.58
C ARG A 90 -0.93 10.83 -2.63
N ILE A 91 -1.04 11.67 -3.65
CA ILE A 91 -2.24 12.48 -3.86
C ILE A 91 -3.32 11.55 -4.43
N VAL A 92 -4.45 11.44 -3.73
CA VAL A 92 -5.65 10.83 -4.32
C VAL A 92 -6.35 11.92 -5.10
N ILE A 93 -6.42 11.79 -6.42
CA ILE A 93 -7.20 12.71 -7.26
C ILE A 93 -8.68 12.44 -6.99
N VAL A 94 -9.27 13.27 -6.14
CA VAL A 94 -10.69 13.19 -5.84
C VAL A 94 -11.47 13.89 -6.95
N PRO A 95 -12.41 13.21 -7.64
CA PRO A 95 -13.27 13.86 -8.63
C PRO A 95 -14.00 15.06 -8.04
N GLU A 96 -14.12 16.17 -8.79
CA GLU A 96 -14.79 17.39 -8.32
C GLU A 96 -16.22 17.12 -7.86
N GLU A 97 -16.95 16.29 -8.60
CA GLU A 97 -18.31 15.88 -8.25
C GLU A 97 -18.41 15.20 -6.88
N PHE A 98 -17.36 14.47 -6.47
CA PHE A 98 -17.31 13.85 -5.15
C PHE A 98 -16.90 14.85 -4.07
N LYS A 99 -15.99 15.79 -4.38
CA LYS A 99 -15.63 16.89 -3.47
C LYS A 99 -16.83 17.75 -3.11
N VAL A 100 -17.66 18.11 -4.10
CA VAL A 100 -18.89 18.90 -3.85
C VAL A 100 -19.85 18.15 -2.93
N ARG A 101 -20.04 16.84 -3.16
CA ARG A 101 -20.89 16.00 -2.29
C ARG A 101 -20.34 15.86 -0.88
N LEU A 102 -19.02 15.70 -0.73
CA LEU A 102 -18.35 15.71 0.57
C LEU A 102 -18.54 17.06 1.27
N PHE A 103 -18.30 18.16 0.59
CA PHE A 103 -18.44 19.50 1.17
C PHE A 103 -19.86 19.80 1.66
N ASN A 104 -20.88 19.34 0.93
CA ASN A 104 -22.27 19.43 1.35
C ASN A 104 -22.58 18.61 2.60
N ASN A 105 -21.74 17.64 2.95
CA ASN A 105 -21.89 16.77 4.11
C ASN A 105 -20.68 16.86 5.04
N LYS A 106 -20.74 17.80 5.98
CA LYS A 106 -19.64 18.08 6.90
C LYS A 106 -19.19 16.84 7.69
N VAL A 107 -20.11 15.98 8.12
CA VAL A 107 -19.78 14.76 8.90
C VAL A 107 -18.99 13.78 8.04
N ALA A 108 -19.43 13.55 6.80
CA ALA A 108 -18.71 12.70 5.85
C ALA A 108 -17.36 13.31 5.47
N ASN A 109 -17.28 14.63 5.28
CA ASN A 109 -16.04 15.32 4.94
C ASN A 109 -15.00 15.21 6.06
N ASP A 110 -15.37 15.54 7.30
CA ASP A 110 -14.48 15.49 8.45
C ASP A 110 -13.94 14.07 8.65
N PHE A 111 -14.81 13.05 8.50
CA PHE A 111 -14.38 11.66 8.57
C PHE A 111 -13.46 11.29 7.40
N TYR A 112 -13.82 11.66 6.17
CA TYR A 112 -13.00 11.40 4.99
C TYR A 112 -11.62 12.02 5.12
N GLU A 113 -11.52 13.27 5.58
CA GLU A 113 -10.25 13.96 5.81
C GLU A 113 -9.38 13.24 6.86
N SER A 114 -10.00 12.69 7.90
CA SER A 114 -9.30 11.88 8.92
C SER A 114 -8.81 10.51 8.43
N LEU A 115 -9.31 10.01 7.30
CA LEU A 115 -8.91 8.70 6.76
C LEU A 115 -7.46 8.70 6.27
N SER A 116 -6.81 7.54 6.45
CA SER A 116 -5.49 7.30 5.86
C SER A 116 -5.55 7.31 4.33
N TYR A 117 -4.42 7.62 3.68
CA TYR A 117 -4.29 7.57 2.22
C TYR A 117 -4.88 6.29 1.60
N SER A 118 -4.55 5.13 2.17
CA SER A 118 -5.00 3.83 1.63
C SER A 118 -6.52 3.71 1.64
N GLN A 119 -7.18 4.24 2.66
CA GLN A 119 -8.64 4.24 2.76
C GLN A 119 -9.25 5.24 1.78
N LYS A 120 -8.74 6.48 1.73
CA LYS A 120 -9.14 7.49 0.73
C LYS A 120 -9.04 6.92 -0.69
N ARG A 121 -7.92 6.25 -1.00
CA ARG A 121 -7.66 5.61 -2.29
C ARG A 121 -8.69 4.53 -2.61
N LYS A 122 -9.06 3.66 -1.65
CA LYS A 122 -10.05 2.60 -1.89
C LYS A 122 -11.40 3.16 -2.30
N TYR A 123 -11.89 4.20 -1.62
CA TYR A 123 -13.14 4.88 -1.99
C TYR A 123 -13.06 5.45 -3.40
N ILE A 124 -11.99 6.19 -3.70
CA ILE A 124 -11.85 6.81 -5.02
C ILE A 124 -11.68 5.75 -6.11
N GLN A 125 -10.88 4.72 -5.89
CA GLN A 125 -10.72 3.61 -6.83
C GLN A 125 -12.05 2.87 -7.07
N TRP A 126 -12.86 2.68 -6.03
CA TRP A 126 -14.18 2.08 -6.18
C TRP A 126 -15.12 2.97 -7.00
N ILE A 127 -15.11 4.30 -6.79
CA ILE A 127 -15.90 5.24 -7.59
C ILE A 127 -15.39 5.27 -9.05
N THR A 128 -14.08 5.46 -9.27
CA THR A 128 -13.49 5.61 -10.61
C THR A 128 -13.47 4.33 -11.43
N SER A 129 -13.51 3.16 -10.79
CA SER A 129 -13.63 1.87 -11.50
C SER A 129 -14.96 1.71 -12.25
N ALA A 130 -15.99 2.50 -11.94
CA ALA A 130 -17.24 2.48 -12.70
C ALA A 130 -17.07 3.21 -14.04
N LYS A 131 -17.35 2.52 -15.16
CA LYS A 131 -17.27 3.11 -16.51
C LYS A 131 -18.47 4.01 -16.85
N LYS A 132 -19.67 3.69 -16.33
CA LYS A 132 -20.91 4.47 -16.55
C LYS A 132 -21.04 5.58 -15.53
N GLU A 133 -21.41 6.78 -15.97
CA GLU A 133 -21.61 7.96 -15.11
C GLU A 133 -22.70 7.73 -14.05
N GLU A 134 -23.82 7.12 -14.42
CA GLU A 134 -24.88 6.76 -13.45
C GLU A 134 -24.37 5.87 -12.31
N THR A 135 -23.47 4.93 -12.62
CA THR A 135 -22.90 4.02 -11.62
C THR A 135 -21.87 4.74 -10.76
N LYS A 136 -21.12 5.70 -11.32
CA LYS A 136 -20.23 6.58 -10.54
C LYS A 136 -21.04 7.39 -9.53
N ILE A 137 -22.16 7.98 -9.96
CA ILE A 137 -23.05 8.78 -9.09
C ILE A 137 -23.60 7.93 -7.93
N LYS A 138 -24.14 6.75 -8.21
CA LYS A 138 -24.63 5.83 -7.16
C LYS A 138 -23.53 5.46 -6.16
N ARG A 139 -22.32 5.14 -6.65
CA ARG A 139 -21.18 4.83 -5.76
C ARG A 139 -20.71 6.03 -4.95
N MET A 140 -20.81 7.25 -5.50
CA MET A 140 -20.51 8.48 -4.76
C MET A 140 -21.51 8.67 -3.61
N GLU A 141 -22.80 8.50 -3.85
CA GLU A 141 -23.83 8.59 -2.81
C GLU A 141 -23.65 7.53 -1.73
N GLU A 142 -23.43 6.27 -2.12
CA GLU A 142 -23.12 5.20 -1.17
C GLU A 142 -21.83 5.45 -0.39
N ALA A 143 -20.81 6.06 -1.02
CA ALA A 143 -19.59 6.43 -0.34
C ALA A 143 -19.84 7.49 0.73
N ILE A 144 -20.65 8.51 0.46
CA ILE A 144 -21.04 9.52 1.46
C ILE A 144 -21.74 8.86 2.65
N VAL A 145 -22.77 8.02 2.40
CA VAL A 145 -23.49 7.32 3.47
C VAL A 145 -22.55 6.46 4.32
N LYS A 146 -21.60 5.75 3.70
CA LYS A 146 -20.59 4.98 4.45
C LYS A 146 -19.67 5.86 5.29
N LEU A 147 -19.26 7.01 4.75
CA LEU A 147 -18.38 7.95 5.45
C LEU A 147 -19.10 8.63 6.62
N GLU A 148 -20.38 8.98 6.48
CA GLU A 148 -21.22 9.47 7.59
C GLU A 148 -21.29 8.45 8.73
N ASN A 149 -21.48 7.18 8.38
CA ASN A 149 -21.52 6.07 9.33
C ASN A 149 -20.12 5.64 9.83
N LYS A 150 -19.07 6.39 9.49
CA LYS A 150 -17.67 6.12 9.87
C LYS A 150 -17.17 4.72 9.45
N ILE A 151 -17.75 4.17 8.40
CA ILE A 151 -17.37 2.87 7.84
C ILE A 151 -16.09 3.06 7.02
N LYS A 152 -15.18 2.09 7.10
CA LYS A 152 -13.92 2.06 6.34
C LYS A 152 -14.01 0.94 5.29
N MET A 153 -13.57 1.22 4.07
CA MET A 153 -13.39 0.20 3.01
C MET A 153 -12.01 -0.49 3.07
#